data_AF-A0A7X2D8T2-F1
#
_entry.id   AF-A0A7X2D8T2-F1
#
_cell.length_a   1.000
_cell.length_b   1.000
_cell.length_c   1.000
_cell.angle_alpha   90.00
_cell.angle_beta   90.00
_cell.angle_gamma   90.00
#
_symmetry.space_group_name_H-M   'P 1'
#
loop_
_entity.id
_entity.type
_entity.pdbx_description
1 polymer ?
#
loop_
_entity_poly.entity_id
_entity_poly.type
_entity_poly.pdbx_seq_one_letter_code
_entity_poly.pdbx_strand_id
1 'polypeptide(L)'
;MSGYPEYMQASLKKVAATRPARLEKAREGREVVKAMTLAEREEVLNKFHPDYLPDARKPVRVGPNKDEEMTSRVVDLLESYPRINPDDFDLSEPDYDTDVLIIGGGGGGCMAAIQVANAGMNAVLATKLRVGDSNSMMSQGGMQAAVNPHDSPTIHYLDAIGGGHFDNNPELVQAMTMDAPRIAAYLEELGVMWDKDSEGRLMTESGGGTSRRRMLSCRDYTGAEIQRVLRDEVKNHPDKITIVEYSPAVELLLDEAGEAAGALLYNMETGEYN
;
A
#
# COMPACT_ATOMS: atom_id res chain seq x y z
N MET A 1 31.74 6.09 16.13
CA MET A 1 30.68 6.15 17.17
C MET A 1 29.68 5.05 16.86
N SER A 2 29.16 4.33 17.86
CA SER A 2 28.07 3.38 17.58
C SER A 2 26.89 4.21 17.07
N GLY A 3 26.26 3.83 15.95
CA GLY A 3 25.17 4.60 15.33
C GLY A 3 23.87 4.63 16.15
N TYR A 4 23.95 4.39 17.46
CA TYR A 4 22.83 4.27 18.37
C TYR A 4 22.75 5.47 19.32
N PRO A 5 21.52 5.92 19.68
CA PRO A 5 21.32 6.97 20.67
C PRO A 5 21.96 6.68 22.04
N GLU A 6 22.28 7.73 22.79
CA GLU A 6 22.98 7.63 24.08
C GLU A 6 22.24 6.76 25.10
N TYR A 7 20.91 6.86 25.15
CA TYR A 7 20.08 6.08 26.08
C TYR A 7 20.17 4.56 25.83
N MET A 8 20.56 4.12 24.63
CA MET A 8 20.72 2.71 24.30
C MET A 8 22.09 2.13 24.69
N GLN A 9 23.09 2.97 24.97
CA GLN A 9 24.47 2.52 25.18
C GLN A 9 24.61 1.59 26.39
N ALA A 10 23.85 1.85 27.46
CA ALA A 10 23.83 1.00 28.65
C ALA A 10 23.32 -0.42 28.33
N SER A 11 22.26 -0.53 27.51
CA SER A 11 21.70 -1.80 27.07
C SER A 11 22.66 -2.54 26.13
N LEU A 12 23.31 -1.83 25.19
CA LEU A 12 24.29 -2.41 24.28
C LEU A 12 25.48 -3.03 25.03
N LYS A 13 25.99 -2.36 26.07
CA LYS A 13 27.06 -2.90 26.93
C LYS A 13 26.63 -4.20 27.61
N LYS A 14 25.38 -4.29 28.11
CA LYS A 14 24.83 -5.51 28.72
C LYS A 14 24.71 -6.66 27.70
N VAL A 15 24.23 -6.36 26.49
CA VAL A 15 24.10 -7.34 25.40
C VAL A 15 25.47 -7.85 24.94
N ALA A 16 26.46 -6.97 24.83
CA ALA A 16 27.84 -7.32 24.48
C ALA A 16 28.50 -8.17 25.56
N ALA A 17 28.38 -7.80 26.83
CA ALA A 17 28.95 -8.53 27.95
C ALA A 17 28.40 -9.97 28.06
N THR A 18 27.12 -10.18 27.73
CA THR A 18 26.48 -11.51 27.78
C THR A 18 26.66 -12.34 26.50
N ARG A 19 27.25 -11.77 25.44
CA ARG A 19 27.36 -12.44 24.12
C ARG A 19 28.16 -13.75 24.16
N PRO A 20 29.33 -13.86 24.81
CA PRO A 20 30.08 -15.12 24.83
C PRO A 20 29.29 -16.27 25.45
N ALA A 21 28.66 -16.04 26.60
CA ALA A 21 27.84 -17.04 27.30
C ALA A 21 26.60 -17.45 26.49
N ARG A 22 25.98 -16.52 25.76
CA ARG A 22 24.84 -16.82 24.87
C ARG A 22 25.26 -17.69 23.68
N LEU A 23 26.43 -17.43 23.09
CA LEU A 23 26.97 -18.23 21.99
C LEU A 23 27.34 -19.65 22.44
N GLU A 24 27.90 -19.80 23.64
CA GLU A 24 28.18 -21.11 24.24
C GLU A 24 26.91 -21.92 24.46
N LYS A 25 25.90 -21.32 25.11
CA LYS A 25 24.57 -21.96 25.27
C LYS A 25 23.98 -22.39 23.94
N ALA A 26 24.05 -21.53 22.91
CA ALA A 26 23.54 -21.84 21.58
C ALA A 26 24.27 -23.03 20.93
N ARG A 27 25.61 -23.10 21.05
CA ARG A 27 26.43 -24.22 20.53
C ARG A 27 26.08 -25.56 21.17
N GLU A 28 25.71 -25.53 22.44
CA GLU A 28 25.31 -26.73 23.19
C GLU A 28 23.83 -27.07 23.06
N GLY A 29 23.08 -26.35 22.23
CA GLY A 29 21.62 -26.53 22.09
C GLY A 29 20.83 -26.16 23.34
N ARG A 30 21.43 -25.43 24.28
CA ARG A 30 20.77 -24.95 25.51
C ARG A 30 20.00 -23.68 25.23
N GLU A 31 18.91 -23.48 25.98
CA GLU A 31 18.07 -22.29 25.87
C GLU A 31 18.89 -21.01 26.17
N VAL A 32 18.96 -20.11 25.19
CA VAL A 32 19.75 -18.87 25.25
C VAL A 32 18.98 -17.77 25.99
N VAL A 33 17.67 -17.71 25.77
CA VAL A 33 16.73 -16.77 26.38
C VAL A 33 15.50 -17.57 26.79
N LYS A 34 15.15 -17.52 28.08
CA LYS A 34 13.91 -18.11 28.58
C LYS A 34 12.73 -17.40 27.93
N ALA A 35 11.88 -18.15 27.24
CA ALA A 35 10.62 -17.59 26.75
C ALA A 35 9.75 -17.11 27.93
N MET A 36 9.17 -15.92 27.80
CA MET A 36 8.16 -15.44 28.75
C MET A 36 6.97 -16.40 28.76
N THR A 37 6.50 -16.72 29.96
CA THR A 37 5.19 -17.34 30.20
C THR A 37 4.08 -16.41 29.70
N LEU A 38 2.86 -16.94 29.53
CA LEU A 38 1.73 -16.13 29.07
C LEU A 38 1.43 -14.98 30.04
N ALA A 39 1.51 -15.21 31.35
CA ALA A 39 1.31 -14.17 32.36
C ALA A 39 2.39 -13.08 32.31
N GLU A 40 3.67 -13.46 32.15
CA GLU A 40 4.76 -12.47 31.99
C GLU A 40 4.59 -11.64 30.70
N ARG A 41 4.09 -12.24 29.61
CA ARG A 41 3.79 -11.51 28.37
C ARG A 41 2.66 -10.51 28.60
N GLU A 42 1.58 -10.93 29.24
CA GLU A 42 0.43 -10.08 29.53
C GLU A 42 0.82 -8.89 30.42
N GLU A 43 1.63 -9.12 31.45
CA GLU A 43 2.16 -8.04 32.31
C GLU A 43 2.98 -7.03 31.49
N VAL A 44 3.87 -7.50 30.63
CA VAL A 44 4.70 -6.63 29.77
C VAL A 44 3.83 -5.84 28.79
N LEU A 45 2.83 -6.48 28.19
CA LEU A 45 1.91 -5.84 27.25
C LEU A 45 1.12 -4.74 27.95
N ASN A 46 0.43 -5.06 29.04
CA ASN A 46 -0.37 -4.09 29.81
C ASN A 46 0.45 -2.91 30.36
N LYS A 47 1.76 -3.11 30.60
CA LYS A 47 2.63 -2.07 31.16
C LYS A 47 3.30 -1.18 30.12
N PHE A 48 3.61 -1.72 28.94
CA PHE A 48 4.50 -1.04 27.98
C PHE A 48 3.94 -0.97 26.56
N HIS A 49 2.96 -1.79 26.20
CA HIS A 49 2.40 -1.78 24.86
C HIS A 49 1.30 -0.72 24.77
N PRO A 50 1.39 0.25 23.85
CA PRO A 50 0.42 1.35 23.76
C PRO A 50 -1.01 0.86 23.55
N ASP A 51 -1.20 -0.25 22.82
CA ASP A 51 -2.52 -0.80 22.54
C ASP A 51 -3.18 -1.56 23.70
N TYR A 52 -2.45 -1.81 24.80
CA TYR A 52 -2.95 -2.52 25.99
C TYR A 52 -3.19 -1.59 27.19
N LEU A 53 -2.99 -0.28 26.99
CA LEU A 53 -3.32 0.70 28.02
C LEU A 53 -4.85 0.78 28.22
N PRO A 54 -5.34 1.11 29.42
CA PRO A 54 -6.79 1.15 29.69
C PRO A 54 -7.60 2.09 28.79
N ASP A 55 -6.97 3.15 28.27
CA ASP A 55 -7.53 4.15 27.36
C ASP A 55 -7.06 3.98 25.91
N ALA A 56 -6.44 2.85 25.59
CA ALA A 56 -5.88 2.58 24.27
C ALA A 56 -6.94 2.45 23.18
N ARG A 57 -8.17 2.08 23.55
CA ARG A 57 -9.29 1.89 22.64
C ARG A 57 -10.53 2.64 23.11
N LYS A 58 -11.34 3.09 22.16
CA LYS A 58 -12.65 3.71 22.40
C LYS A 58 -13.56 3.49 21.18
N PRO A 59 -14.88 3.59 21.34
CA PRO A 59 -15.79 3.43 20.22
C PRO A 59 -15.77 4.67 19.33
N VAL A 60 -15.87 4.46 18.01
CA VAL A 60 -16.11 5.53 17.03
C VAL A 60 -17.53 6.06 17.20
N ARG A 61 -17.72 7.38 17.20
CA ARG A 61 -19.00 8.03 17.49
C ARG A 61 -19.81 8.38 16.24
N VAL A 62 -19.18 8.45 15.07
CA VAL A 62 -19.76 8.94 13.82
C VAL A 62 -19.33 8.09 12.62
N GLY A 63 -20.06 8.20 11.50
CA GLY A 63 -19.71 7.53 10.25
C GLY A 63 -20.08 6.03 10.20
N PRO A 64 -19.67 5.32 9.13
CA PRO A 64 -20.04 3.93 8.89
C PRO A 64 -19.55 2.94 9.96
N ASN A 65 -18.45 3.26 10.63
CA ASN A 65 -17.83 2.45 11.69
C ASN A 65 -18.30 2.83 13.10
N LYS A 66 -19.41 3.57 13.22
CA LYS A 66 -19.95 3.96 14.53
C LYS A 66 -20.13 2.73 15.43
N ASP A 67 -19.81 2.89 16.70
CA ASP A 67 -19.81 1.88 17.76
C ASP A 67 -18.69 0.82 17.65
N GLU A 68 -17.85 0.86 16.61
CA GLU A 68 -16.68 0.00 16.49
C GLU A 68 -15.54 0.46 17.42
N GLU A 69 -14.98 -0.47 18.19
CA GLU A 69 -13.85 -0.23 19.08
C GLU A 69 -12.52 -0.15 18.31
N MET A 70 -11.89 1.03 18.28
CA MET A 70 -10.60 1.24 17.59
C MET A 70 -9.58 1.89 18.51
N THR A 71 -8.32 1.91 18.10
CA THR A 71 -7.26 2.62 18.83
C THR A 71 -7.62 4.10 19.00
N SER A 72 -7.57 4.62 20.22
CA SER A 72 -8.11 5.95 20.56
C SER A 72 -7.57 7.08 19.70
N ARG A 73 -6.28 7.03 19.32
CA ARG A 73 -5.65 8.02 18.43
C ARG A 73 -6.21 8.00 17.00
N VAL A 74 -6.62 6.84 16.52
CA VAL A 74 -7.27 6.70 15.20
C VAL A 74 -8.66 7.30 15.27
N VAL A 75 -9.41 7.01 16.33
CA VAL A 75 -10.73 7.62 16.55
C VAL A 75 -10.62 9.15 16.66
N ASP A 76 -9.63 9.68 17.39
CA ASP A 76 -9.39 11.13 17.48
C ASP A 76 -9.13 11.77 16.11
N LEU A 77 -8.45 11.05 15.21
CA LEU A 77 -8.19 11.52 13.86
C LEU A 77 -9.45 11.47 12.97
N LEU A 78 -10.20 10.37 13.03
CA LEU A 78 -11.43 10.17 12.27
C LEU A 78 -12.54 11.16 12.69
N GLU A 79 -12.59 11.51 13.97
CA GLU A 79 -13.57 12.45 14.54
C GLU A 79 -13.08 13.90 14.57
N SER A 80 -11.91 14.18 13.98
CA SER A 80 -11.37 15.53 13.94
C SER A 80 -12.23 16.44 13.05
N TYR A 81 -12.32 17.71 13.43
CA TYR A 81 -13.01 18.69 12.61
C TYR A 81 -12.27 18.92 11.29
N PRO A 82 -13.00 19.18 10.18
CA PRO A 82 -12.40 19.59 8.93
C PRO A 82 -11.45 20.78 9.13
N ARG A 83 -10.36 20.81 8.39
CA ARG A 83 -9.40 21.93 8.41
C ARG A 83 -9.84 23.12 7.55
N ILE A 84 -10.98 22.98 6.89
CA ILE A 84 -11.53 23.93 5.93
C ILE A 84 -12.90 24.38 6.40
N ASN A 85 -13.30 25.58 5.99
CA ASN A 85 -14.67 26.06 6.14
C ASN A 85 -15.36 25.97 4.77
N PRO A 86 -16.44 25.17 4.61
CA PRO A 86 -17.12 25.02 3.31
C PRO A 86 -17.61 26.34 2.70
N ASP A 87 -17.97 27.32 3.53
CA ASP A 87 -18.43 28.64 3.07
C ASP A 87 -17.33 29.47 2.38
N ASP A 88 -16.07 29.05 2.48
CA ASP A 88 -14.93 29.73 1.85
C ASP A 88 -14.72 29.32 0.38
N PHE A 89 -15.50 28.35 -0.15
CA PHE A 89 -15.32 27.77 -1.48
C PHE A 89 -16.55 27.95 -2.37
N ASP A 90 -16.35 28.50 -3.56
CA ASP A 90 -17.39 28.54 -4.62
C ASP A 90 -17.22 27.33 -5.53
N LEU A 91 -18.14 26.36 -5.41
CA LEU A 91 -18.09 25.12 -6.20
C LEU A 91 -18.72 25.27 -7.59
N SER A 92 -19.21 26.46 -7.97
CA SER A 92 -19.87 26.68 -9.27
C SER A 92 -18.89 26.83 -10.44
N GLU A 93 -17.62 27.13 -10.15
CA GLU A 93 -16.54 27.28 -11.13
C GLU A 93 -15.33 26.42 -10.72
N PRO A 94 -15.27 25.13 -11.09
CA PRO A 94 -14.15 24.27 -10.71
C PRO A 94 -12.87 24.63 -11.48
N ASP A 95 -11.72 24.58 -10.80
CA ASP A 95 -10.41 24.80 -11.42
C ASP A 95 -10.04 23.70 -12.43
N TYR A 96 -10.55 22.48 -12.21
CA TYR A 96 -10.40 21.34 -13.10
C TYR A 96 -11.76 20.68 -13.39
N ASP A 97 -12.04 20.47 -14.68
CA ASP A 97 -13.17 19.68 -15.16
C ASP A 97 -12.67 18.41 -15.84
N THR A 98 -13.25 17.25 -15.52
CA THR A 98 -12.76 15.95 -15.97
C THR A 98 -13.84 14.88 -15.90
N ASP A 99 -13.72 13.84 -16.72
CA ASP A 99 -14.63 12.69 -16.66
C ASP A 99 -14.31 11.81 -15.44
N VAL A 100 -13.03 11.69 -15.06
CA VAL A 100 -12.58 10.88 -13.92
C VAL A 100 -11.46 11.57 -13.14
N LEU A 101 -11.73 11.87 -11.87
CA LEU A 101 -10.71 12.28 -10.90
C LEU A 101 -10.05 11.05 -10.25
N ILE A 102 -8.73 10.98 -10.30
CA ILE A 102 -7.92 9.92 -9.71
C ILE A 102 -7.04 10.51 -8.62
N ILE A 103 -7.25 10.07 -7.38
CA ILE A 103 -6.49 10.53 -6.21
C ILE A 103 -5.38 9.53 -5.90
N GLY A 104 -4.15 9.88 -6.28
CA GLY A 104 -2.92 9.15 -5.95
C GLY A 104 -2.15 8.66 -7.19
N GLY A 105 -0.92 9.15 -7.36
CA GLY A 105 -0.03 8.81 -8.48
C GLY A 105 0.80 7.53 -8.29
N GLY A 106 0.31 6.56 -7.51
CA GLY A 106 0.95 5.24 -7.36
C GLY A 106 0.57 4.28 -8.49
N GLY A 107 0.94 2.99 -8.36
CA GLY A 107 0.73 2.02 -9.44
C GLY A 107 -0.74 1.84 -9.83
N GLY A 108 -1.64 1.80 -8.83
CA GLY A 108 -3.08 1.70 -9.05
C GLY A 108 -3.64 2.94 -9.77
N GLY A 109 -3.28 4.15 -9.34
CA GLY A 109 -3.77 5.37 -9.95
C GLY A 109 -3.20 5.62 -11.35
N CYS A 110 -1.91 5.30 -11.58
CA CYS A 110 -1.34 5.38 -12.93
C CYS A 110 -2.01 4.38 -13.87
N MET A 111 -2.23 3.13 -13.43
CA MET A 111 -2.96 2.14 -14.22
C MET A 111 -4.39 2.61 -14.52
N ALA A 112 -5.11 3.15 -13.52
CA ALA A 112 -6.45 3.70 -13.72
C ALA A 112 -6.46 4.83 -14.76
N ALA A 113 -5.52 5.78 -14.67
CA ALA A 113 -5.43 6.91 -15.60
C ALA A 113 -5.19 6.43 -17.05
N ILE A 114 -4.33 5.43 -17.24
CA ILE A 114 -4.10 4.82 -18.55
C ILE A 114 -5.38 4.16 -19.08
N GLN A 115 -6.12 3.43 -18.25
CA GLN A 115 -7.37 2.79 -18.68
C GLN A 115 -8.47 3.82 -19.02
N VAL A 116 -8.56 4.92 -18.27
CA VAL A 116 -9.47 6.04 -18.57
C VAL A 116 -9.13 6.66 -19.92
N ALA A 117 -7.85 6.96 -20.16
CA ALA A 117 -7.38 7.49 -21.45
C ALA A 117 -7.66 6.52 -22.61
N ASN A 118 -7.41 5.22 -22.43
CA ASN A 118 -7.72 4.18 -23.42
C ASN A 118 -9.21 4.07 -23.74
N ALA A 119 -10.09 4.40 -22.77
CA ALA A 119 -11.53 4.48 -22.97
C ALA A 119 -11.96 5.77 -23.69
N GLY A 120 -11.04 6.68 -24.01
CA GLY A 120 -11.28 7.94 -24.69
C GLY A 120 -11.71 9.09 -23.79
N MET A 121 -11.77 8.86 -22.48
CA MET A 121 -12.15 9.83 -21.45
C MET A 121 -10.94 10.63 -20.97
N ASN A 122 -11.20 11.80 -20.39
CA ASN A 122 -10.18 12.64 -19.77
C ASN A 122 -10.07 12.32 -18.28
N ALA A 123 -8.85 12.33 -17.76
CA ALA A 123 -8.55 12.11 -16.35
C ALA A 123 -7.75 13.27 -15.75
N VAL A 124 -8.06 13.60 -14.51
CA VAL A 124 -7.16 14.37 -13.63
C VAL A 124 -6.54 13.40 -12.63
N LEU A 125 -5.22 13.30 -12.63
CA LEU A 125 -4.44 12.53 -11.66
C LEU A 125 -3.84 13.47 -10.62
N ALA A 126 -4.53 13.65 -9.50
CA ALA A 126 -4.07 14.45 -8.37
C ALA A 126 -3.24 13.60 -7.41
N THR A 127 -2.08 14.10 -6.98
CA THR A 127 -1.24 13.36 -6.03
C THR A 127 -0.45 14.27 -5.10
N LYS A 128 -0.27 13.81 -3.85
CA LYS A 128 0.42 14.54 -2.79
C LYS A 128 1.90 14.80 -3.07
N LEU A 129 2.55 13.91 -3.81
CA LEU A 129 3.98 13.99 -4.13
C LEU A 129 4.13 14.08 -5.65
N ARG A 130 5.28 13.66 -6.19
CA ARG A 130 5.42 13.48 -7.63
C ARG A 130 4.72 12.21 -8.09
N VAL A 131 4.29 12.16 -9.34
CA VAL A 131 3.74 10.93 -9.93
C VAL A 131 4.79 9.82 -9.86
N GLY A 132 4.41 8.69 -9.27
CA GLY A 132 5.28 7.56 -8.96
C GLY A 132 6.06 7.66 -7.66
N ASP A 133 6.15 8.81 -6.98
CA ASP A 133 6.71 8.92 -5.63
C ASP A 133 5.71 8.35 -4.61
N SER A 134 5.70 7.02 -4.51
CA SER A 134 4.73 6.24 -3.76
C SER A 134 5.37 4.94 -3.25
N ASN A 135 4.71 4.30 -2.29
CA ASN A 135 5.15 3.00 -1.78
C ASN A 135 5.22 1.91 -2.88
N SER A 136 4.54 2.08 -4.02
CA SER A 136 4.65 1.16 -5.16
C SER A 136 6.10 1.03 -5.65
N MET A 137 6.89 2.11 -5.64
CA MET A 137 8.32 2.08 -6.01
C MET A 137 9.16 1.19 -5.09
N MET A 138 8.72 1.03 -3.84
CA MET A 138 9.48 0.32 -2.80
C MET A 138 9.21 -1.19 -2.80
N SER A 139 8.28 -1.67 -3.65
CA SER A 139 8.02 -3.10 -3.78
C SER A 139 9.20 -3.80 -4.45
N GLN A 140 9.73 -4.84 -3.82
CA GLN A 140 10.91 -5.57 -4.30
C GLN A 140 10.52 -6.93 -4.90
N GLY A 141 9.83 -7.75 -4.09
CA GLY A 141 9.70 -9.19 -4.31
C GLY A 141 9.11 -9.59 -5.65
N GLY A 142 7.97 -9.02 -6.03
CA GLY A 142 7.38 -9.35 -7.33
C GLY A 142 5.86 -9.16 -7.41
N MET A 143 5.31 -9.48 -8.57
CA MET A 143 3.87 -9.56 -8.84
C MET A 143 3.47 -11.02 -9.05
N GLN A 144 2.43 -11.49 -8.37
CA GLN A 144 1.94 -12.86 -8.57
C GLN A 144 0.98 -12.95 -9.76
N ALA A 145 1.32 -13.77 -10.75
CA ALA A 145 0.47 -14.08 -11.88
C ALA A 145 0.68 -15.53 -12.32
N ALA A 146 -0.41 -16.29 -12.45
CA ALA A 146 -0.37 -17.69 -12.85
C ALA A 146 -0.11 -17.84 -14.36
N VAL A 147 1.12 -17.57 -14.78
CA VAL A 147 1.58 -17.59 -16.19
C VAL A 147 2.22 -18.91 -16.61
N ASN A 148 2.50 -19.79 -15.65
CA ASN A 148 3.19 -21.05 -15.90
C ASN A 148 2.24 -22.16 -16.38
N PRO A 149 2.70 -23.09 -17.24
CA PRO A 149 1.88 -24.22 -17.71
C PRO A 149 1.38 -25.18 -16.62
N HIS A 150 2.04 -25.21 -15.45
CA HIS A 150 1.70 -26.09 -14.32
C HIS A 150 1.01 -25.36 -13.16
N ASP A 151 0.59 -24.12 -13.39
CA ASP A 151 -0.20 -23.30 -12.48
C ASP A 151 -1.50 -22.88 -13.17
N SER A 152 -2.44 -22.33 -12.41
CA SER A 152 -3.64 -21.74 -12.99
C SER A 152 -4.19 -20.61 -12.14
N PRO A 153 -4.95 -19.66 -12.73
CA PRO A 153 -5.66 -18.65 -11.96
C PRO A 153 -6.55 -19.22 -10.86
N THR A 154 -7.14 -20.40 -11.06
CA THR A 154 -7.93 -21.09 -10.04
C THR A 154 -7.08 -21.54 -8.85
N ILE A 155 -5.86 -22.04 -9.08
CA ILE A 155 -4.95 -22.40 -7.98
C ILE A 155 -4.49 -21.12 -7.26
N HIS A 156 -4.19 -20.06 -8.01
CA HIS A 156 -3.88 -18.75 -7.43
C HIS A 156 -5.02 -18.22 -6.55
N TYR A 157 -6.27 -18.33 -7.00
CA TYR A 157 -7.47 -18.00 -6.22
C TYR A 157 -7.53 -18.77 -4.89
N LEU A 158 -7.29 -20.09 -4.92
CA LEU A 158 -7.32 -20.92 -3.70
C LEU A 158 -6.24 -20.54 -2.70
N ASP A 159 -5.02 -20.24 -3.18
CA ASP A 159 -3.94 -19.76 -2.32
C ASP A 159 -4.27 -18.38 -1.73
N ALA A 160 -4.85 -17.47 -2.52
CA ALA A 160 -5.19 -16.11 -2.10
C ALA A 160 -6.34 -16.07 -1.09
N ILE A 161 -7.44 -16.79 -1.36
CA ILE A 161 -8.60 -16.85 -0.45
C ILE A 161 -8.23 -17.53 0.88
N GLY A 162 -7.40 -18.59 0.82
CA GLY A 162 -6.87 -19.25 2.01
C GLY A 162 -5.90 -18.35 2.79
N GLY A 163 -5.06 -17.58 2.08
CA GLY A 163 -4.13 -16.62 2.67
C GLY A 163 -4.80 -15.46 3.38
N GLY A 164 -5.99 -15.04 2.92
CA GLY A 164 -6.84 -14.07 3.62
C GLY A 164 -7.77 -14.71 4.66
N HIS A 165 -7.54 -15.97 5.03
CA HIS A 165 -8.32 -16.71 6.02
C HIS A 165 -9.83 -16.76 5.71
N PHE A 166 -10.19 -16.69 4.43
CA PHE A 166 -11.58 -16.66 3.93
C PHE A 166 -12.40 -15.43 4.36
N ASP A 167 -11.78 -14.39 4.91
CA ASP A 167 -12.42 -13.10 5.22
C ASP A 167 -12.44 -12.14 4.01
N ASN A 168 -11.89 -12.57 2.87
CA ASN A 168 -11.89 -11.77 1.65
C ASN A 168 -13.29 -11.72 1.01
N ASN A 169 -13.52 -10.71 0.17
CA ASN A 169 -14.60 -10.77 -0.82
C ASN A 169 -14.21 -11.76 -1.95
N PRO A 170 -14.93 -12.89 -2.13
CA PRO A 170 -14.57 -13.90 -3.11
C PRO A 170 -14.57 -13.40 -4.55
N GLU A 171 -15.50 -12.52 -4.91
CA GLU A 171 -15.63 -11.99 -6.28
C GLU A 171 -14.43 -11.13 -6.65
N LEU A 172 -13.94 -10.32 -5.71
CA LEU A 172 -12.75 -9.49 -5.93
C LEU A 172 -11.47 -10.32 -6.03
N VAL A 173 -11.32 -11.36 -5.20
CA VAL A 173 -10.17 -12.27 -5.30
C VAL A 173 -10.21 -13.05 -6.61
N GLN A 174 -11.39 -13.46 -7.06
CA GLN A 174 -11.56 -14.10 -8.36
C GLN A 174 -11.14 -13.16 -9.48
N ALA A 175 -11.68 -11.94 -9.54
CA ALA A 175 -11.30 -10.98 -10.57
C ALA A 175 -9.78 -10.73 -10.59
N MET A 176 -9.19 -10.43 -9.44
CA MET A 176 -7.75 -10.19 -9.30
C MET A 176 -6.90 -11.36 -9.81
N THR A 177 -7.23 -12.60 -9.42
CA THR A 177 -6.41 -13.77 -9.76
C THR A 177 -6.61 -14.23 -11.20
N MET A 178 -7.82 -14.08 -11.75
CA MET A 178 -8.16 -14.40 -13.14
C MET A 178 -7.56 -13.40 -14.11
N ASP A 179 -7.54 -12.12 -13.77
CA ASP A 179 -6.94 -11.07 -14.60
C ASP A 179 -5.41 -11.03 -14.52
N ALA A 180 -4.80 -11.53 -13.45
CA ALA A 180 -3.35 -11.40 -13.21
C ALA A 180 -2.45 -11.81 -14.40
N PRO A 181 -2.68 -12.94 -15.11
CA PRO A 181 -1.87 -13.28 -16.28
C PRO A 181 -1.99 -12.27 -17.43
N ARG A 182 -3.21 -11.78 -17.68
CA ARG A 182 -3.48 -10.75 -18.70
C ARG A 182 -2.82 -9.43 -18.33
N ILE A 183 -2.88 -9.04 -17.05
CA ILE A 183 -2.22 -7.83 -16.55
C ILE A 183 -0.69 -7.95 -16.62
N ALA A 184 -0.12 -9.12 -16.35
CA ALA A 184 1.32 -9.34 -16.51
C ALA A 184 1.78 -9.15 -17.97
N ALA A 185 1.01 -9.66 -18.93
CA ALA A 185 1.26 -9.47 -20.35
C ALA A 185 1.10 -7.99 -20.76
N TYR A 186 0.03 -7.33 -20.30
CA TYR A 186 -0.20 -5.91 -20.59
C TYR A 186 0.94 -5.02 -20.05
N LEU A 187 1.41 -5.29 -18.83
CA LEU A 187 2.56 -4.58 -18.27
C LEU A 187 3.84 -4.81 -19.09
N GLU A 188 4.04 -6.04 -19.60
CA GLU A 188 5.16 -6.34 -20.50
C GLU A 188 5.04 -5.56 -21.82
N GLU A 189 3.84 -5.47 -22.40
CA GLU A 189 3.55 -4.69 -23.61
C GLU A 189 3.83 -3.19 -23.42
N LEU A 190 3.49 -2.64 -22.25
CA LEU A 190 3.85 -1.26 -21.89
C LEU A 190 5.36 -1.06 -21.68
N GLY A 191 6.12 -2.13 -21.49
CA GLY A 191 7.59 -2.09 -21.40
C GLY A 191 8.17 -2.51 -20.05
N VAL A 192 7.42 -3.20 -19.19
CA VAL A 192 7.97 -3.83 -17.98
C VAL A 192 8.86 -4.99 -18.38
N MET A 193 10.13 -4.95 -17.94
CA MET A 193 11.12 -5.97 -18.26
C MET A 193 11.15 -7.09 -17.22
N TRP A 194 10.20 -8.03 -17.31
CA TRP A 194 10.20 -9.22 -16.47
C TRP A 194 11.48 -10.06 -16.66
N ASP A 195 11.99 -10.65 -15.58
CA ASP A 195 13.11 -11.58 -15.65
C ASP A 195 12.75 -12.81 -16.50
N LYS A 196 13.64 -13.17 -17.41
CA LYS A 196 13.49 -14.30 -18.34
C LYS A 196 14.71 -15.21 -18.29
N ASP A 197 14.48 -16.50 -18.55
CA ASP A 197 15.57 -17.46 -18.69
C ASP A 197 16.30 -17.29 -20.03
N SER A 198 17.35 -18.09 -20.26
CA SER A 198 18.13 -18.03 -21.50
C SER A 198 17.35 -18.39 -22.77
N GLU A 199 16.16 -18.97 -22.64
CA GLU A 199 15.25 -19.31 -23.74
C GLU A 199 14.14 -18.26 -23.90
N GLY A 200 14.16 -17.18 -23.11
CA GLY A 200 13.19 -16.09 -23.17
C GLY A 200 11.87 -16.39 -22.44
N ARG A 201 11.79 -17.46 -21.64
CA ARG A 201 10.60 -17.77 -20.84
C ARG A 201 10.59 -16.97 -19.55
N LEU A 202 9.42 -16.51 -19.13
CA LEU A 202 9.24 -15.80 -17.86
C LEU A 202 9.75 -16.65 -16.69
N MET A 203 10.62 -16.05 -15.87
CA MET A 203 11.04 -16.65 -14.62
C MET A 203 10.01 -16.34 -13.53
N THR A 204 9.71 -17.34 -12.72
CA THR A 204 8.81 -17.18 -11.58
C THR A 204 9.41 -17.77 -10.33
N GLU A 205 9.21 -17.08 -9.22
CA GLU A 205 9.63 -17.50 -7.89
C GLU A 205 8.43 -17.95 -7.03
N SER A 206 8.73 -18.53 -5.87
CA SER A 206 7.71 -18.82 -4.85
C SER A 206 7.45 -17.57 -4.03
N GLY A 207 6.19 -17.24 -3.83
CA GLY A 207 5.77 -16.21 -2.87
C GLY A 207 5.49 -16.81 -1.50
N GLY A 208 5.26 -15.95 -0.50
CA GLY A 208 4.64 -16.38 0.76
C GLY A 208 3.22 -16.90 0.48
N GLY A 209 2.85 -18.03 1.08
CA GLY A 209 1.50 -18.60 0.97
C GLY A 209 1.16 -19.25 -0.37
N THR A 210 2.11 -19.36 -1.32
CA THR A 210 1.85 -19.93 -2.65
C THR A 210 2.10 -21.43 -2.72
N SER A 211 1.19 -22.18 -3.33
CA SER A 211 1.36 -23.62 -3.62
C SER A 211 2.06 -23.88 -4.96
N ARG A 212 2.21 -22.86 -5.82
CA ARG A 212 2.98 -22.89 -7.08
C ARG A 212 3.85 -21.64 -7.23
N ARG A 213 4.93 -21.77 -8.01
CA ARG A 213 5.75 -20.61 -8.39
C ARG A 213 4.99 -19.77 -9.40
N ARG A 214 4.80 -18.50 -9.09
CA ARG A 214 4.05 -17.54 -9.92
C ARG A 214 4.43 -16.09 -9.68
N MET A 215 5.45 -15.83 -8.85
CA MET A 215 5.91 -14.48 -8.56
C MET A 215 6.86 -14.04 -9.67
N LEU A 216 6.39 -13.15 -10.54
CA LEU A 216 7.20 -12.46 -11.55
C LEU A 216 8.01 -11.35 -10.89
N SER A 217 9.25 -11.18 -11.31
CA SER A 217 10.17 -10.19 -10.75
C SER A 217 10.93 -9.43 -11.83
N CYS A 218 11.44 -8.26 -11.46
CA CYS A 218 12.48 -7.54 -12.18
C CYS A 218 13.65 -7.38 -11.21
N ARG A 219 14.45 -8.44 -11.05
CA ARG A 219 15.43 -8.58 -9.96
C ARG A 219 14.78 -8.26 -8.60
N ASP A 220 15.39 -7.40 -7.80
CA ASP A 220 14.94 -6.96 -6.48
C ASP A 220 14.28 -5.56 -6.49
N TYR A 221 13.86 -5.08 -7.66
CA TYR A 221 13.28 -3.73 -7.84
C TYR A 221 11.99 -3.73 -8.67
N THR A 222 11.21 -4.81 -8.59
CA THR A 222 9.98 -5.02 -9.39
C THR A 222 9.01 -3.84 -9.35
N GLY A 223 8.77 -3.28 -8.16
CA GLY A 223 7.90 -2.11 -7.98
C GLY A 223 8.41 -0.87 -8.68
N ALA A 224 9.72 -0.61 -8.61
CA ALA A 224 10.34 0.51 -9.30
C ALA A 224 10.22 0.38 -10.82
N GLU A 225 10.39 -0.84 -11.36
CA GLU A 225 10.27 -1.08 -12.80
C GLU A 225 8.83 -0.93 -13.30
N ILE A 226 7.85 -1.51 -12.61
CA ILE A 226 6.43 -1.35 -12.94
C ILE A 226 6.03 0.13 -12.87
N GLN A 227 6.39 0.81 -11.78
CA GLN A 227 6.03 2.20 -11.58
C GLN A 227 6.70 3.14 -12.59
N ARG A 228 7.95 2.84 -12.99
CA ARG A 228 8.64 3.58 -14.05
C ARG A 228 7.82 3.53 -15.34
N VAL A 229 7.45 2.34 -15.78
CA VAL A 229 6.68 2.12 -17.02
C VAL A 229 5.32 2.80 -16.95
N LEU A 230 4.56 2.58 -15.87
CA LEU A 230 3.23 3.18 -15.74
C LEU A 230 3.28 4.71 -15.68
N ARG A 231 4.25 5.28 -14.97
CA ARG A 231 4.42 6.73 -14.92
C ARG A 231 4.80 7.31 -16.28
N ASP A 232 5.72 6.67 -16.99
CA ASP A 232 6.17 7.13 -18.29
C ASP A 232 5.02 7.02 -19.31
N GLU A 233 4.20 5.98 -19.22
CA GLU A 233 3.00 5.83 -20.05
C GLU A 233 1.94 6.90 -19.74
N VAL A 234 1.66 7.20 -18.47
CA VAL A 234 0.78 8.33 -18.09
C VAL A 234 1.24 9.64 -18.74
N LYS A 235 2.56 9.89 -18.79
CA LYS A 235 3.13 11.10 -19.41
C LYS A 235 3.05 11.12 -20.94
N ASN A 236 2.82 9.97 -21.59
CA ASN A 236 2.64 9.88 -23.04
C ASN A 236 1.24 10.28 -23.50
N HIS A 237 0.29 10.51 -22.59
CA HIS A 237 -1.09 10.92 -22.89
C HIS A 237 -1.42 12.33 -22.35
N PRO A 238 -0.63 13.39 -22.63
CA PRO A 238 -0.88 14.72 -22.09
C PRO A 238 -2.16 15.38 -22.61
N ASP A 239 -2.74 14.87 -23.70
CA ASP A 239 -4.02 15.29 -24.26
C ASP A 239 -5.22 14.67 -23.54
N LYS A 240 -5.01 13.65 -22.70
CA LYS A 240 -6.05 12.93 -21.96
C LYS A 240 -5.87 12.92 -20.46
N ILE A 241 -4.63 13.03 -19.97
CA ILE A 241 -4.31 12.93 -18.55
C ILE A 241 -3.64 14.21 -18.08
N THR A 242 -4.36 14.96 -17.25
CA THR A 242 -3.83 16.12 -16.53
C THR A 242 -3.22 15.64 -15.22
N ILE A 243 -1.92 15.88 -15.01
CA ILE A 243 -1.22 15.49 -13.78
C ILE A 243 -1.15 16.71 -12.85
N VAL A 244 -1.65 16.57 -11.63
CA VAL A 244 -1.61 17.61 -10.60
C VAL A 244 -0.77 17.10 -9.42
N GLU A 245 0.52 17.41 -9.43
CA GLU A 245 1.47 17.03 -8.38
C GLU A 245 1.34 17.94 -7.15
N TYR A 246 1.91 17.49 -6.02
CA TYR A 246 1.93 18.23 -4.75
C TYR A 246 0.56 18.67 -4.21
N SER A 247 -0.50 18.01 -4.65
CA SER A 247 -1.89 18.41 -4.42
C SER A 247 -2.68 17.25 -3.83
N PRO A 248 -2.52 16.95 -2.52
CA PRO A 248 -3.42 16.02 -1.83
C PRO A 248 -4.86 16.50 -1.89
N ALA A 249 -5.80 15.56 -2.09
CA ALA A 249 -7.18 15.79 -1.77
C ALA A 249 -7.33 15.96 -0.25
N VAL A 250 -8.02 17.02 0.17
CA VAL A 250 -8.28 17.36 1.57
C VAL A 250 -9.74 17.19 1.96
N GLU A 251 -10.65 17.21 0.99
CA GLU A 251 -12.08 16.96 1.17
C GLU A 251 -12.68 16.34 -0.09
N LEU A 252 -13.68 15.46 0.06
CA LEU A 252 -14.48 14.97 -1.05
C LEU A 252 -15.73 15.84 -1.22
N LEU A 253 -16.03 16.19 -2.46
CA LEU A 253 -17.24 16.93 -2.79
C LEU A 253 -18.35 15.94 -3.09
N LEU A 254 -19.51 16.14 -2.48
CA LEU A 254 -20.70 15.33 -2.70
C LEU A 254 -21.74 16.12 -3.51
N ASP A 255 -22.47 15.43 -4.38
CA ASP A 255 -23.62 15.99 -5.05
C ASP A 255 -24.87 16.07 -4.15
N GLU A 256 -25.99 16.52 -4.72
CA GLU A 256 -27.27 16.62 -4.01
C GLU A 256 -27.83 15.26 -3.55
N ALA A 257 -27.40 14.15 -4.16
CA ALA A 257 -27.77 12.80 -3.77
C ALA A 257 -26.83 12.23 -2.68
N GLY A 258 -25.75 12.93 -2.35
CA GLY A 258 -24.73 12.49 -1.40
C GLY A 258 -23.67 11.57 -2.03
N GLU A 259 -23.58 11.52 -3.36
CA GLU A 259 -22.59 10.73 -4.11
C GLU A 259 -21.34 11.57 -4.38
N ALA A 260 -20.17 10.93 -4.45
CA ALA A 260 -18.91 11.65 -4.70
C ALA A 260 -18.89 12.23 -6.12
N ALA A 261 -18.74 13.56 -6.22
CA ALA A 261 -18.75 14.31 -7.47
C ALA A 261 -17.45 15.08 -7.73
N GLY A 262 -16.53 15.13 -6.77
CA GLY A 262 -15.24 15.80 -6.92
C GLY A 262 -14.41 15.75 -5.65
N ALA A 263 -13.37 16.57 -5.58
CA ALA A 263 -12.58 16.77 -4.37
C ALA A 263 -11.99 18.18 -4.34
N LEU A 264 -11.78 18.69 -3.14
CA LEU A 264 -10.94 19.86 -2.91
C LEU A 264 -9.48 19.41 -2.78
N LEU A 265 -8.61 19.97 -3.59
CA LEU A 265 -7.17 19.73 -3.58
C LEU A 265 -6.47 20.87 -2.86
N TYR A 266 -5.38 20.58 -2.15
CA TYR A 266 -4.54 21.60 -1.52
C TYR A 266 -3.14 21.58 -2.12
N ASN A 267 -2.78 22.60 -2.89
CA ASN A 267 -1.45 22.71 -3.46
C ASN A 267 -0.44 23.04 -2.36
N MET A 268 0.44 22.08 -2.04
CA MET A 268 1.43 22.20 -0.98
C MET A 268 2.57 23.17 -1.30
N GLU A 269 2.74 23.55 -2.57
CA GLU A 269 3.77 24.50 -3.01
C GLU A 269 3.27 25.95 -2.96
N THR A 270 2.02 26.20 -3.37
CA THR A 270 1.43 27.56 -3.39
C THR A 270 0.64 27.88 -2.12
N GLY A 271 0.14 26.86 -1.43
CA GLY A 271 -0.79 27.01 -0.30
C GLY A 271 -2.22 27.34 -0.72
N GLU A 272 -2.55 27.19 -2.00
CA GLU A 272 -3.88 27.44 -2.55
C GLU A 272 -4.71 26.15 -2.61
N TYR A 273 -6.03 26.30 -2.54
CA TYR A 273 -6.96 25.22 -2.80
C TYR A 273 -7.40 25.26 -4.26
N ASN A 274 -7.59 24.08 -4.86
CA ASN A 274 -8.06 23.89 -6.24
C ASN A 274 -9.08 22.74 -6.30
#